data_AF-A0A8T1CJR8-F1
#
_entry.id   AF-A0A8T1CJR8-F1
#
_cell.length_a   1.000
_cell.length_b   1.000
_cell.length_c   1.000
_cell.angle_alpha   90.00
_cell.angle_beta   90.00
_cell.angle_gamma   90.00
#
_symmetry.space_group_name_H-M   'P 1'
#
loop_
_entity.id
_entity.type
_entity.pdbx_description
1 polymer ?
#
loop_
_entity_poly.entity_id
_entity_poly.type
_entity_poly.pdbx_seq_one_letter_code
_entity_poly.pdbx_strand_id
1 'polypeptide(L)'
;MTSPPVSLAPPSLLSSDKSGDEDDIETFAHGSVPAHAADVTEASGNIKEASRVVENTGIRLRLRIRSNGRRIAVYSPLKPPTAQATTGPLLPHGVLPVGLVLPDTVVPELLEEAKDRENSCVFNRVGGDDDEFREPSRVNPRGMSSALQELEKALKVVIAMIHPGWMPGVFSFMRSKPGVTEQEPHQDYQEKDLARARKEFPDGVPGSMIFVLEPNTKLRVYTGSFKAKVDSKARVVEVPVGFCVLFRGDLIHNVMPYALKYHRLHCYLSYQGMSWMPDVVQNVLPEHGECQYCGVKMLNGTRLRLHRFYCDKNPKGPENRLKRTSETKIGKFKCNVCKKVFELQGTLRVHKLREYSTQP
;
A
#
# COMPACT_ATOMS: atom_id res chain seq x y z
N MET A 1 41.38 53.64 7.26
CA MET A 1 42.53 53.29 6.41
C MET A 1 42.04 52.46 5.24
N THR A 2 42.54 52.74 4.04
CA THR A 2 42.59 51.88 2.83
C THR A 2 41.41 50.98 2.45
N SER A 3 40.80 51.31 1.31
CA SER A 3 39.83 50.53 0.52
C SER A 3 40.55 49.63 -0.53
N PRO A 4 39.91 49.14 -1.64
CA PRO A 4 39.02 47.97 -1.67
C PRO A 4 39.55 46.75 -2.49
N PRO A 5 39.09 46.38 -3.72
CA PRO A 5 38.54 45.04 -3.98
C PRO A 5 39.23 44.28 -5.13
N VAL A 6 38.89 42.99 -5.35
CA VAL A 6 39.06 42.34 -6.66
C VAL A 6 37.90 41.40 -6.99
N SER A 7 37.32 41.59 -8.17
CA SER A 7 36.52 40.60 -8.90
C SER A 7 37.37 40.12 -10.09
N LEU A 8 37.56 38.81 -10.25
CA LEU A 8 38.06 38.23 -11.50
C LEU A 8 37.42 36.86 -11.77
N ALA A 9 36.84 36.75 -12.95
CA ALA A 9 36.66 35.50 -13.69
C ALA A 9 37.39 35.68 -15.04
N PRO A 10 37.43 34.66 -15.91
CA PRO A 10 37.95 33.31 -15.71
C PRO A 10 39.25 33.14 -16.56
N PRO A 11 39.67 31.91 -16.87
CA PRO A 11 40.23 31.66 -18.19
C PRO A 11 39.51 30.53 -18.92
N SER A 12 38.98 30.87 -20.10
CA SER A 12 38.77 29.95 -21.21
C SER A 12 40.11 29.44 -21.77
N LEU A 13 40.12 28.29 -22.48
CA LEU A 13 40.69 28.14 -23.84
C LEU A 13 40.57 26.68 -24.35
N LEU A 14 40.11 26.53 -25.61
CA LEU A 14 40.42 25.48 -26.63
C LEU A 14 40.12 24.00 -26.26
N SER A 15 39.33 23.22 -27.04
CA SER A 15 39.54 22.71 -28.41
C SER A 15 40.83 21.85 -28.54
N SER A 16 40.93 20.73 -29.27
CA SER A 16 40.06 20.03 -30.26
C SER A 16 40.37 18.49 -30.15
N ASP A 17 39.91 17.53 -30.98
CA ASP A 17 39.08 17.49 -32.20
C ASP A 17 38.43 16.08 -32.38
N LYS A 18 37.82 15.84 -33.55
CA LYS A 18 37.42 14.60 -34.27
C LYS A 18 38.21 13.29 -33.96
N SER A 19 37.70 12.08 -34.17
CA SER A 19 37.03 11.49 -35.37
C SER A 19 36.38 10.14 -34.99
N GLY A 20 35.30 9.68 -35.67
CA GLY A 20 35.37 8.71 -36.80
C GLY A 20 35.34 7.26 -36.28
N ASP A 21 34.61 6.27 -36.81
CA ASP A 21 33.74 6.13 -38.00
C ASP A 21 32.56 5.20 -37.59
N GLU A 22 31.32 5.38 -38.07
CA GLU A 22 30.72 4.79 -39.30
C GLU A 22 30.98 3.27 -39.50
N ASP A 23 29.88 2.50 -39.54
CA ASP A 23 29.71 1.39 -40.48
C ASP A 23 28.20 1.09 -40.66
N ASP A 24 27.74 1.12 -41.91
CA ASP A 24 26.35 0.96 -42.36
C ASP A 24 25.97 -0.50 -42.68
N ILE A 25 24.67 -0.74 -42.90
CA ILE A 25 24.05 -1.60 -43.95
C ILE A 25 22.53 -1.62 -43.68
N GLU A 26 21.68 -0.95 -44.49
CA GLU A 26 21.16 -1.35 -45.82
C GLU A 26 20.25 -2.63 -45.82
N THR A 27 19.11 -2.74 -46.52
CA THR A 27 18.08 -1.83 -47.10
C THR A 27 16.89 -2.73 -47.55
N PHE A 28 15.82 -2.17 -48.18
CA PHE A 28 14.72 -2.85 -48.91
C PHE A 28 13.59 -3.53 -48.08
N ALA A 29 12.30 -3.51 -48.47
CA ALA A 29 11.61 -2.89 -49.63
C ALA A 29 10.12 -2.51 -49.33
N HIS A 30 9.49 -1.77 -50.25
CA HIS A 30 8.07 -1.38 -50.28
C HIS A 30 7.08 -2.55 -50.31
N GLY A 31 5.84 -2.35 -49.79
CA GLY A 31 4.70 -3.19 -50.19
C GLY A 31 3.40 -3.07 -49.37
N SER A 32 2.52 -2.14 -49.77
CA SER A 32 1.03 -2.25 -49.78
C SER A 32 0.21 -2.64 -48.52
N VAL A 33 -0.85 -1.86 -48.31
CA VAL A 33 -1.99 -2.11 -47.39
C VAL A 33 -2.79 -3.35 -47.81
N PRO A 34 -3.32 -4.12 -46.85
CA PRO A 34 -4.73 -4.49 -46.92
C PRO A 34 -5.50 -4.16 -45.63
N ALA A 35 -6.65 -3.51 -45.78
CA ALA A 35 -7.61 -3.36 -44.69
C ALA A 35 -8.49 -4.60 -44.62
N HIS A 36 -8.59 -5.25 -43.45
CA HIS A 36 -9.73 -6.09 -43.11
C HIS A 36 -10.03 -6.02 -41.61
N ALA A 37 -11.32 -5.93 -41.29
CA ALA A 37 -11.81 -5.84 -39.92
C ALA A 37 -11.62 -7.15 -39.15
N ALA A 38 -11.28 -7.05 -37.87
CA ALA A 38 -11.35 -8.14 -36.90
C ALA A 38 -12.35 -7.76 -35.79
N ASP A 39 -13.11 -8.76 -35.33
CA ASP A 39 -14.42 -8.56 -34.70
C ASP A 39 -14.43 -7.95 -33.30
N VAL A 40 -15.44 -7.12 -33.04
CA VAL A 40 -15.73 -6.56 -31.70
C VAL A 40 -16.53 -7.58 -30.87
N THR A 41 -15.87 -8.67 -30.47
CA THR A 41 -16.49 -9.73 -29.64
C THR A 41 -15.76 -10.08 -28.35
N GLU A 42 -14.44 -9.86 -28.23
CA GLU A 42 -13.68 -10.23 -27.02
C GLU A 42 -14.06 -9.43 -25.76
N ALA A 43 -14.50 -8.18 -25.90
CA ALA A 43 -14.90 -7.33 -24.77
C ALA A 43 -16.06 -7.92 -23.93
N SER A 44 -16.85 -8.85 -24.48
CA SER A 44 -17.92 -9.52 -23.73
C SER A 44 -17.45 -10.68 -22.82
N GLY A 45 -16.21 -11.16 -22.97
CA GLY A 45 -15.65 -12.22 -22.14
C GLY A 45 -15.34 -11.73 -20.71
N ASN A 46 -14.53 -10.68 -20.61
CA ASN A 46 -14.01 -10.16 -19.34
C ASN A 46 -15.10 -9.72 -18.33
N ILE A 47 -16.30 -9.34 -18.79
CA ILE A 47 -17.41 -8.94 -17.91
C ILE A 47 -18.02 -10.16 -17.17
N LYS A 48 -17.99 -11.36 -17.79
CA LYS A 48 -18.45 -12.60 -17.14
C LYS A 48 -17.45 -13.09 -16.09
N GLU A 49 -16.15 -12.99 -16.39
CA GLU A 49 -15.08 -13.33 -15.45
C GLU A 49 -15.15 -12.45 -14.19
N ALA A 50 -15.28 -11.13 -14.37
CA ALA A 50 -15.44 -10.18 -13.27
C ALA A 50 -16.70 -10.43 -12.41
N SER A 51 -17.79 -10.93 -13.01
CA SER A 51 -19.02 -11.25 -12.26
C SER A 51 -18.83 -12.43 -11.30
N ARG A 52 -18.05 -13.46 -11.68
CA ARG A 52 -17.77 -14.64 -10.85
C ARG A 52 -16.97 -14.33 -9.59
N VAL A 53 -16.13 -13.29 -9.61
CA VAL A 53 -15.35 -12.85 -8.44
C VAL A 53 -16.24 -12.13 -7.40
N VAL A 54 -17.34 -11.51 -7.83
CA VAL A 54 -18.23 -10.72 -6.94
C VAL A 54 -19.23 -11.57 -6.16
N GLU A 55 -19.65 -12.73 -6.68
CA GLU A 55 -20.71 -13.55 -6.05
C GLU A 55 -20.37 -14.06 -4.64
N ASN A 56 -19.08 -14.20 -4.30
CA ASN A 56 -18.63 -14.58 -2.95
C ASN A 56 -18.77 -13.46 -1.88
N THR A 57 -19.28 -12.27 -2.24
CA THR A 57 -19.44 -11.13 -1.31
C THR A 57 -20.89 -10.85 -0.90
N GLY A 58 -21.87 -11.58 -1.44
CA GLY A 58 -23.30 -11.37 -1.15
C GLY A 58 -23.91 -10.10 -1.76
N ILE A 59 -23.16 -9.38 -2.60
CA ILE A 59 -23.61 -8.14 -3.26
C ILE A 59 -24.42 -8.47 -4.52
N ARG A 60 -25.71 -8.09 -4.55
CA ARG A 60 -26.57 -8.30 -5.72
C ARG A 60 -26.48 -7.13 -6.72
N LEU A 61 -26.00 -7.44 -7.93
CA LEU A 61 -26.00 -6.54 -9.08
C LEU A 61 -27.42 -6.20 -9.55
N ARG A 62 -27.67 -4.92 -9.87
CA ARG A 62 -28.77 -4.50 -10.76
C ARG A 62 -28.21 -3.60 -11.86
N LEU A 63 -28.13 -4.15 -13.07
CA LEU A 63 -27.93 -3.32 -14.27
C LEU A 63 -29.16 -2.43 -14.47
N ARG A 64 -28.94 -1.15 -14.83
CA ARG A 64 -30.00 -0.27 -15.33
C ARG A 64 -29.59 0.26 -16.69
N ILE A 65 -30.22 -0.26 -17.74
CA ILE A 65 -30.01 0.21 -19.11
C ILE A 65 -30.80 1.51 -19.27
N ARG A 66 -30.15 2.58 -19.72
CA ARG A 66 -30.83 3.78 -20.22
C ARG A 66 -30.84 3.77 -21.75
N SER A 67 -31.89 4.34 -22.34
CA SER A 67 -32.08 4.46 -23.78
C SER A 67 -31.06 5.44 -24.39
N ASN A 68 -29.87 4.93 -24.70
CA ASN A 68 -28.87 5.48 -25.65
C ASN A 68 -27.69 4.50 -25.82
N GLY A 69 -27.96 3.18 -25.83
CA GLY A 69 -26.96 2.11 -25.97
C GLY A 69 -25.99 1.91 -24.78
N ARG A 70 -25.80 2.91 -23.92
CA ARG A 70 -24.87 2.87 -22.78
C ARG A 70 -25.43 2.03 -21.63
N ARG A 71 -24.79 0.89 -21.35
CA ARG A 71 -25.03 0.08 -20.15
C ARG A 71 -24.29 0.69 -18.97
N ILE A 72 -24.99 0.95 -17.86
CA ILE A 72 -24.39 1.45 -16.61
C ILE A 72 -24.66 0.41 -15.51
N ALA A 73 -23.61 -0.01 -14.81
CA ALA A 73 -23.71 -0.74 -13.56
C ALA A 73 -23.53 0.26 -12.42
N VAL A 74 -24.57 0.45 -11.60
CA VAL A 74 -24.56 1.41 -10.48
C VAL A 74 -25.10 0.75 -9.22
N TYR A 75 -24.37 0.85 -8.13
CA TYR A 75 -24.86 0.56 -6.79
C TYR A 75 -25.41 1.85 -6.17
N SER A 76 -26.64 1.83 -5.65
CA SER A 76 -27.26 3.03 -5.04
C SER A 76 -28.34 2.68 -4.01
N PRO A 77 -28.28 3.23 -2.79
CA PRO A 77 -29.41 3.30 -1.87
C PRO A 77 -30.44 4.37 -2.31
N LEU A 78 -31.71 4.16 -1.97
CA LEU A 78 -32.82 5.07 -2.29
C LEU A 78 -33.14 6.05 -1.15
N LYS A 79 -32.33 7.10 -0.95
CA LYS A 79 -32.71 8.44 -0.41
C LYS A 79 -31.47 9.28 -0.07
N PRO A 80 -31.55 10.63 -0.10
CA PRO A 80 -30.59 11.51 0.55
C PRO A 80 -30.89 11.57 2.07
N PRO A 81 -29.91 11.32 2.95
CA PRO A 81 -30.12 11.44 4.39
C PRO A 81 -29.48 12.70 4.97
N THR A 82 -30.30 13.52 5.63
CA THR A 82 -29.85 14.35 6.75
C THR A 82 -29.24 13.47 7.84
N ALA A 83 -28.08 13.85 8.39
CA ALA A 83 -27.30 13.08 9.36
C ALA A 83 -26.93 11.65 8.89
N GLN A 84 -25.96 11.56 7.97
CA GLN A 84 -25.54 10.30 7.36
C GLN A 84 -24.55 9.52 8.25
N ALA A 85 -24.84 8.24 8.48
CA ALA A 85 -24.04 7.37 9.35
C ALA A 85 -22.60 7.14 8.85
N THR A 86 -21.70 6.88 9.79
CA THR A 86 -20.24 6.68 9.64
C THR A 86 -19.82 5.40 8.88
N THR A 87 -20.66 4.85 7.99
CA THR A 87 -20.50 3.50 7.42
C THR A 87 -20.32 3.49 5.89
N GLY A 88 -19.17 3.98 5.43
CA GLY A 88 -18.72 3.80 4.03
C GLY A 88 -18.17 2.39 3.73
N PRO A 89 -18.02 2.00 2.45
CA PRO A 89 -17.63 0.63 2.05
C PRO A 89 -16.19 0.24 2.41
N LEU A 90 -15.37 1.18 2.89
CA LEU A 90 -13.98 0.95 3.29
C LEU A 90 -13.82 0.20 4.64
N LEU A 91 -14.88 0.01 5.42
CA LEU A 91 -14.74 -0.15 6.88
C LEU A 91 -14.36 -1.52 7.50
N PRO A 92 -14.27 -2.66 6.80
CA PRO A 92 -13.58 -3.84 7.36
C PRO A 92 -12.08 -3.89 7.01
N HIS A 93 -11.67 -3.36 5.85
CA HIS A 93 -10.33 -3.57 5.29
C HIS A 93 -9.48 -2.29 5.14
N GLY A 94 -10.12 -1.13 5.11
CA GLY A 94 -9.49 0.18 4.95
C GLY A 94 -9.13 0.59 3.53
N VAL A 95 -9.42 -0.26 2.53
CA VAL A 95 -8.98 -0.12 1.13
C VAL A 95 -10.07 -0.56 0.16
N LEU A 96 -10.18 0.11 -1.00
CA LEU A 96 -11.11 -0.19 -2.07
C LEU A 96 -10.52 0.21 -3.44
N PRO A 97 -10.25 -0.73 -4.35
CA PRO A 97 -9.99 -0.44 -5.76
C PRO A 97 -11.27 0.07 -6.45
N VAL A 98 -11.16 1.09 -7.29
CA VAL A 98 -12.29 1.70 -8.01
C VAL A 98 -11.88 2.06 -9.44
N GLY A 99 -12.75 1.74 -10.41
CA GLY A 99 -12.63 2.22 -11.79
C GLY A 99 -13.27 3.60 -11.93
N LEU A 100 -12.60 4.51 -12.64
CA LEU A 100 -13.14 5.83 -12.96
C LEU A 100 -13.63 5.84 -14.41
N VAL A 101 -14.73 6.55 -14.68
CA VAL A 101 -15.19 6.79 -16.05
C VAL A 101 -14.46 8.05 -16.56
N LEU A 102 -13.45 7.84 -17.39
CA LEU A 102 -12.60 8.87 -17.97
C LEU A 102 -12.60 8.75 -19.50
N PRO A 103 -12.35 9.83 -20.26
CA PRO A 103 -11.97 9.74 -21.66
C PRO A 103 -10.68 8.91 -21.83
N ASP A 104 -10.60 8.14 -22.92
CA ASP A 104 -9.46 7.25 -23.19
C ASP A 104 -8.12 8.00 -23.34
N THR A 105 -8.15 9.32 -23.56
CA THR A 105 -6.95 10.17 -23.66
C THR A 105 -6.35 10.56 -22.31
N VAL A 106 -7.14 10.54 -21.22
CA VAL A 106 -6.69 11.05 -19.90
C VAL A 106 -5.52 10.26 -19.33
N VAL A 107 -5.51 8.94 -19.48
CA VAL A 107 -4.41 8.11 -18.94
C VAL A 107 -3.11 8.30 -19.72
N PRO A 108 -3.10 8.27 -21.08
CA PRO A 108 -1.94 8.69 -21.88
C PRO A 108 -1.42 10.09 -21.53
N GLU A 109 -2.28 11.11 -21.53
CA GLU A 109 -1.90 12.51 -21.25
C GLU A 109 -1.26 12.65 -19.85
N LEU A 110 -1.82 12.01 -18.82
CA LEU A 110 -1.24 12.00 -17.47
C LEU A 110 0.09 11.23 -17.39
N LEU A 111 0.28 10.19 -18.20
CA LEU A 111 1.53 9.43 -18.23
C LEU A 111 2.65 10.20 -18.95
N GLU A 112 2.32 10.96 -20.00
CA GLU A 112 3.25 11.90 -20.63
C GLU A 112 3.62 13.02 -19.65
N GLU A 113 2.64 13.65 -19.00
CA GLU A 113 2.91 14.64 -17.94
C GLU A 113 3.83 14.07 -16.84
N ALA A 114 3.58 12.83 -16.38
CA ALA A 114 4.41 12.18 -15.36
C ALA A 114 5.87 11.93 -15.79
N LYS A 115 6.13 11.77 -17.10
CA LYS A 115 7.45 11.55 -17.67
C LYS A 115 8.22 12.87 -17.85
N ASP A 116 7.53 13.91 -18.31
CA ASP A 116 8.12 15.21 -18.62
C ASP A 116 8.37 16.08 -17.38
N ARG A 117 7.63 15.83 -16.29
CA ARG A 117 7.83 16.56 -15.03
C ARG A 117 9.21 16.36 -14.44
N GLU A 118 9.80 17.46 -14.00
CA GLU A 118 10.85 17.48 -12.99
C GLU A 118 10.25 17.05 -11.64
N ASN A 119 10.97 16.20 -10.92
CA ASN A 119 10.66 15.87 -9.53
C ASN A 119 11.74 16.42 -8.61
N SER A 120 11.38 16.64 -7.37
CA SER A 120 12.33 16.89 -6.28
C SER A 120 12.31 15.71 -5.31
N CYS A 121 13.45 15.42 -4.68
CA CYS A 121 13.50 14.49 -3.55
C CYS A 121 12.78 15.14 -2.34
N VAL A 122 11.51 14.83 -2.15
CA VAL A 122 10.69 15.37 -1.05
C VAL A 122 9.82 14.28 -0.40
N PHE A 123 10.44 13.15 -0.04
CA PHE A 123 9.94 12.38 1.11
C PHE A 123 10.83 12.70 2.30
N ASN A 124 10.43 13.72 3.07
CA ASN A 124 11.06 14.02 4.34
C ASN A 124 10.66 12.91 5.34
N ARG A 125 11.55 11.93 5.50
CA ARG A 125 11.52 10.84 6.50
C ARG A 125 10.41 9.80 6.31
N VAL A 126 10.75 8.74 5.57
CA VAL A 126 10.17 7.40 5.76
C VAL A 126 11.16 6.60 6.60
N GLY A 127 10.76 6.00 7.72
CA GLY A 127 11.66 5.21 8.58
C GLY A 127 12.59 6.06 9.47
N GLY A 128 13.15 7.14 8.93
CA GLY A 128 14.07 8.06 9.62
C GLY A 128 14.96 8.83 8.64
N ASP A 129 15.18 8.25 7.47
CA ASP A 129 16.03 8.75 6.39
C ASP A 129 15.19 9.15 5.16
N ASP A 130 15.82 9.76 4.15
CA ASP A 130 15.15 10.20 2.93
C ASP A 130 14.99 9.04 1.92
N ASP A 131 13.81 8.91 1.28
CA ASP A 131 13.56 7.87 0.27
C ASP A 131 14.14 8.30 -1.10
N GLU A 132 15.45 8.11 -1.27
CA GLU A 132 16.20 8.47 -2.49
C GLU A 132 15.62 7.86 -3.78
N PHE A 133 14.81 6.81 -3.67
CA PHE A 133 14.23 6.08 -4.80
C PHE A 133 12.86 6.61 -5.24
N ARG A 134 12.18 7.45 -4.44
CA ARG A 134 10.81 7.92 -4.71
C ARG A 134 10.75 9.44 -4.72
N GLU A 135 10.50 10.00 -5.89
CA GLU A 135 10.52 11.44 -6.12
C GLU A 135 9.08 11.94 -6.40
N PRO A 136 8.50 12.78 -5.53
CA PRO A 136 7.28 13.50 -5.83
C PRO A 136 7.54 14.72 -6.75
N SER A 137 6.63 14.95 -7.69
CA SER A 137 6.43 16.24 -8.36
C SER A 137 5.05 16.77 -7.97
N ARG A 138 5.05 17.78 -7.09
CA ARG A 138 3.84 18.38 -6.53
C ARG A 138 3.08 19.18 -7.59
N VAL A 139 1.77 18.96 -7.70
CA VAL A 139 0.92 19.74 -8.60
C VAL A 139 0.50 21.06 -7.93
N ASN A 140 0.66 22.17 -8.65
CA ASN A 140 0.06 23.46 -8.28
C ASN A 140 -1.44 23.44 -8.65
N PRO A 141 -2.38 23.63 -7.71
CA PRO A 141 -3.81 23.59 -8.02
C PRO A 141 -4.28 24.61 -9.06
N ARG A 142 -3.54 25.70 -9.27
CA ARG A 142 -3.83 26.72 -10.30
C ARG A 142 -3.25 26.39 -11.69
N GLY A 143 -2.51 25.28 -11.82
CA GLY A 143 -1.84 24.84 -13.04
C GLY A 143 -2.03 23.35 -13.32
N MET A 144 -3.20 22.80 -13.00
CA MET A 144 -3.55 21.42 -13.37
C MET A 144 -3.78 21.32 -14.88
N SER A 145 -3.21 20.30 -15.53
CA SER A 145 -3.51 19.93 -16.92
C SER A 145 -4.99 19.57 -17.10
N SER A 146 -5.48 19.63 -18.35
CA SER A 146 -6.87 19.26 -18.69
C SER A 146 -7.20 17.82 -18.27
N ALA A 147 -6.29 16.87 -18.53
CA ALA A 147 -6.44 15.49 -18.08
C ALA A 147 -6.55 15.35 -16.56
N LEU A 148 -5.74 16.10 -15.80
CA LEU A 148 -5.79 16.07 -14.34
C LEU A 148 -7.08 16.72 -13.80
N GLN A 149 -7.61 17.74 -14.45
CA GLN A 149 -8.92 18.32 -14.10
C GLN A 149 -10.07 17.33 -14.36
N GLU A 150 -10.05 16.57 -15.47
CA GLU A 150 -11.03 15.51 -15.72
C GLU A 150 -10.94 14.38 -14.69
N LEU A 151 -9.72 13.97 -14.34
CA LEU A 151 -9.50 13.00 -13.25
C LEU A 151 -10.04 13.52 -11.91
N GLU A 152 -9.77 14.78 -11.56
CA GLU A 152 -10.28 15.39 -10.32
C GLU A 152 -11.81 15.43 -10.29
N LYS A 153 -12.47 15.80 -11.40
CA LYS A 153 -13.94 15.79 -11.53
C LYS A 153 -14.52 14.39 -11.32
N ALA A 154 -13.99 13.38 -12.01
CA ALA A 154 -14.44 12.00 -11.88
C ALA A 154 -14.21 11.46 -10.45
N LEU A 155 -13.06 11.79 -9.85
CA LEU A 155 -12.70 11.42 -8.49
C LEU A 155 -13.66 12.04 -7.45
N LYS A 156 -14.02 13.32 -7.59
CA LYS A 156 -14.99 14.00 -6.71
C LYS A 156 -16.35 13.28 -6.69
N VAL A 157 -16.85 12.87 -7.86
CA VAL A 157 -18.12 12.11 -7.97
C VAL A 157 -18.03 10.77 -7.24
N VAL A 158 -16.96 10.01 -7.47
CA VAL A 158 -16.76 8.69 -6.87
C VAL A 158 -16.54 8.76 -5.36
N ILE A 159 -15.74 9.72 -4.88
CA ILE A 159 -15.53 9.93 -3.44
C ILE A 159 -16.84 10.30 -2.74
N ALA A 160 -17.66 11.18 -3.33
CA ALA A 160 -18.95 11.57 -2.74
C ALA A 160 -19.90 10.37 -2.51
N MET A 161 -19.79 9.31 -3.32
CA MET A 161 -20.54 8.06 -3.15
C MET A 161 -19.97 7.12 -2.07
N ILE A 162 -18.67 7.22 -1.76
CA ILE A 162 -17.94 6.31 -0.88
C ILE A 162 -17.78 6.90 0.53
N HIS A 163 -17.42 8.17 0.61
CA HIS A 163 -17.19 8.89 1.85
C HIS A 163 -17.46 10.41 1.62
N PRO A 164 -18.70 10.90 1.85
CA PRO A 164 -19.12 12.25 1.44
C PRO A 164 -18.39 13.40 2.13
N GLY A 165 -17.67 13.13 3.24
CA GLY A 165 -16.84 14.13 3.92
C GLY A 165 -15.42 14.29 3.36
N TRP A 166 -15.00 13.44 2.41
CA TRP A 166 -13.67 13.55 1.78
C TRP A 166 -13.72 14.43 0.54
N MET A 167 -12.67 15.24 0.36
CA MET A 167 -12.41 15.98 -0.87
C MET A 167 -10.97 15.71 -1.34
N PRO A 168 -10.73 15.60 -2.67
CA PRO A 168 -9.38 15.68 -3.22
C PRO A 168 -8.70 16.98 -2.79
N GLY A 169 -7.53 16.86 -2.17
CA GLY A 169 -6.73 17.99 -1.73
C GLY A 169 -5.52 18.18 -2.63
N VAL A 170 -4.47 17.39 -2.38
CA VAL A 170 -3.15 17.64 -2.96
C VAL A 170 -2.72 16.47 -3.84
N PHE A 171 -2.48 16.76 -5.11
CA PHE A 171 -1.96 15.81 -6.10
C PHE A 171 -0.43 15.89 -6.20
N SER A 172 0.21 14.73 -6.34
CA SER A 172 1.62 14.56 -6.71
C SER A 172 1.77 13.46 -7.74
N PHE A 173 2.55 13.71 -8.78
CA PHE A 173 3.10 12.65 -9.60
C PHE A 173 4.25 12.01 -8.82
N MET A 174 4.30 10.68 -8.77
CA MET A 174 5.30 9.92 -8.02
C MET A 174 6.14 9.11 -8.99
N ARG A 175 7.41 9.44 -9.13
CA ARG A 175 8.38 8.65 -9.90
C ARG A 175 9.13 7.71 -8.95
N SER A 176 9.17 6.42 -9.29
CA SER A 176 9.99 5.42 -8.61
C SER A 176 11.17 5.07 -9.51
N LYS A 177 12.40 5.11 -8.97
CA LYS A 177 13.63 4.76 -9.71
C LYS A 177 13.71 3.25 -9.98
N PRO A 178 14.43 2.81 -11.04
CA PRO A 178 14.72 1.40 -11.27
C PRO A 178 15.41 0.75 -10.08
N GLY A 179 15.16 -0.55 -9.85
CA GLY A 179 15.76 -1.31 -8.75
C GLY A 179 15.30 -0.91 -7.35
N VAL A 180 14.25 -0.09 -7.22
CA VAL A 180 13.73 0.35 -5.91
C VAL A 180 13.32 -0.84 -5.04
N THR A 181 13.77 -0.83 -3.78
CA THR A 181 13.43 -1.83 -2.76
C THR A 181 11.99 -1.64 -2.24
N GLU A 182 11.51 -2.65 -1.51
CA GLU A 182 10.21 -2.54 -0.83
C GLU A 182 10.22 -1.36 0.15
N GLN A 183 9.22 -0.48 0.06
CA GLN A 183 9.11 0.64 1.01
C GLN A 183 8.84 0.12 2.43
N GLU A 184 9.35 0.81 3.45
CA GLU A 184 8.94 0.51 4.81
C GLU A 184 7.42 0.71 4.98
N PRO A 185 6.73 -0.19 5.71
CA PRO A 185 5.33 0.01 6.09
C PRO A 185 5.12 1.29 6.90
N HIS A 186 4.16 2.09 6.45
CA HIS A 186 3.85 3.39 7.02
C HIS A 186 2.34 3.68 6.91
N GLN A 187 1.92 4.82 7.47
CA GLN A 187 0.64 5.47 7.25
C GLN A 187 0.90 6.85 6.65
N ASP A 188 -0.02 7.35 5.82
CA ASP A 188 0.16 8.63 5.12
C ASP A 188 0.04 9.87 6.02
N TYR A 189 -0.59 9.71 7.18
CA TYR A 189 -0.91 10.80 8.10
C TYR A 189 -0.31 10.52 9.48
N GLN A 190 0.29 11.55 10.08
CA GLN A 190 0.81 11.47 11.45
C GLN A 190 -0.33 11.49 12.47
N GLU A 191 -0.09 10.90 13.64
CA GLU A 191 -1.10 10.83 14.72
C GLU A 191 -1.60 12.23 15.13
N LYS A 192 -0.77 13.28 15.02
CA LYS A 192 -1.18 14.68 15.26
C LYS A 192 -2.25 15.18 14.27
N ASP A 193 -2.15 14.75 13.00
CA ASP A 193 -3.05 15.17 11.93
C ASP A 193 -4.34 14.34 11.98
N LEU A 194 -4.22 13.06 12.31
CA LEU A 194 -5.35 12.19 12.65
C LEU A 194 -6.11 12.69 13.90
N ALA A 195 -5.40 13.15 14.94
CA ALA A 195 -6.02 13.71 16.15
C ALA A 195 -6.78 15.01 15.87
N ARG A 196 -6.23 15.90 15.01
CA ARG A 196 -6.97 17.09 14.54
C ARG A 196 -8.21 16.69 13.74
N ALA A 197 -8.09 15.70 12.85
CA ALA A 197 -9.24 15.18 12.09
C ALA A 197 -10.35 14.67 13.01
N ARG A 198 -10.02 13.80 13.97
CA ARG A 198 -10.98 13.24 14.94
C ARG A 198 -11.59 14.28 15.88
N LYS A 199 -10.93 15.43 16.08
CA LYS A 199 -11.43 16.56 16.90
C LYS A 199 -12.52 17.36 16.19
N GLU A 200 -12.36 17.60 14.89
CA GLU A 200 -13.31 18.37 14.08
C GLU A 200 -14.43 17.47 13.51
N PHE A 201 -14.09 16.22 13.20
CA PHE A 201 -14.98 15.23 12.62
C PHE A 201 -14.92 13.95 13.49
N PRO A 202 -15.91 13.70 14.36
CA PRO A 202 -15.97 12.46 15.14
C PRO A 202 -15.89 11.22 14.22
N ASP A 203 -15.09 10.22 14.62
CA ASP A 203 -14.67 9.06 13.81
C ASP A 203 -13.98 9.39 12.46
N GLY A 204 -13.73 10.67 12.18
CA GLY A 204 -13.13 11.16 10.96
C GLY A 204 -11.68 10.71 10.79
N VAL A 205 -11.41 10.05 9.67
CA VAL A 205 -10.08 9.66 9.22
C VAL A 205 -9.93 10.20 7.80
N PRO A 206 -8.87 10.96 7.48
CA PRO A 206 -8.58 11.34 6.10
C PRO A 206 -8.28 10.11 5.24
N GLY A 207 -8.20 10.29 3.93
CA GLY A 207 -7.96 9.22 2.96
C GLY A 207 -6.79 9.53 2.05
N SER A 208 -6.41 8.52 1.28
CA SER A 208 -5.44 8.64 0.20
C SER A 208 -5.96 7.90 -1.03
N MET A 209 -5.48 8.32 -2.19
CA MET A 209 -5.85 7.77 -3.49
C MET A 209 -4.61 7.61 -4.35
N ILE A 210 -4.32 6.39 -4.82
CA ILE A 210 -3.32 6.15 -5.85
C ILE A 210 -4.03 5.83 -7.17
N PHE A 211 -3.77 6.62 -8.21
CA PHE A 211 -4.27 6.39 -9.57
C PHE A 211 -3.15 5.82 -10.45
N VAL A 212 -3.51 4.83 -11.26
CA VAL A 212 -2.55 3.98 -11.98
C VAL A 212 -2.36 4.43 -13.42
N LEU A 213 -1.12 4.83 -13.71
CA LEU A 213 -0.69 5.24 -15.05
C LEU A 213 0.01 4.10 -15.81
N GLU A 214 0.65 3.15 -15.11
CA GLU A 214 1.46 2.08 -15.71
C GLU A 214 1.06 0.68 -15.19
N PRO A 215 1.23 -0.38 -16.01
CA PRO A 215 0.86 -1.74 -15.63
C PRO A 215 1.72 -2.30 -14.49
N ASN A 216 1.34 -3.47 -13.97
CA ASN A 216 2.01 -4.15 -12.85
C ASN A 216 2.06 -3.34 -11.55
N THR A 217 1.10 -2.43 -11.34
CA THR A 217 1.01 -1.64 -10.11
C THR A 217 0.59 -2.51 -8.93
N LYS A 218 1.45 -2.57 -7.90
CA LYS A 218 1.24 -3.37 -6.69
C LYS A 218 1.39 -2.54 -5.42
N LEU A 219 0.33 -2.52 -4.62
CA LEU A 219 0.30 -1.91 -3.29
C LEU A 219 0.17 -3.01 -2.24
N ARG A 220 1.11 -3.10 -1.28
CA ARG A 220 0.92 -3.95 -0.11
C ARG A 220 0.11 -3.19 0.92
N VAL A 221 -0.96 -3.79 1.40
CA VAL A 221 -1.85 -3.25 2.44
C VAL A 221 -2.00 -4.25 3.57
N TYR A 222 -2.05 -3.77 4.81
CA TYR A 222 -2.30 -4.63 5.98
C TYR A 222 -3.79 -4.48 6.34
N THR A 223 -4.62 -5.34 5.75
CA THR A 223 -6.09 -5.21 5.75
C THR A 223 -6.67 -5.05 7.16
N GLY A 224 -7.31 -3.90 7.43
CA GLY A 224 -7.86 -3.59 8.75
C GLY A 224 -6.79 -3.47 9.86
N SER A 225 -5.56 -3.06 9.53
CA SER A 225 -4.52 -2.66 10.48
C SER A 225 -4.37 -1.15 10.46
N PHE A 226 -4.84 -0.49 11.52
CA PHE A 226 -4.89 0.97 11.64
C PHE A 226 -4.00 1.55 12.76
N LYS A 227 -3.25 0.70 13.46
CA LYS A 227 -2.47 1.08 14.66
C LYS A 227 -1.11 0.38 14.78
N ALA A 228 -1.01 -0.85 14.31
CA ALA A 228 0.20 -1.66 14.38
C ALA A 228 0.29 -2.58 13.17
N LYS A 229 1.51 -2.81 12.67
CA LYS A 229 1.76 -3.74 11.56
C LYS A 229 1.52 -5.18 12.04
N VAL A 230 0.67 -5.92 11.31
CA VAL A 230 0.27 -7.30 11.59
C VAL A 230 0.41 -8.12 10.31
N ASP A 231 1.49 -8.91 10.21
CA ASP A 231 1.92 -9.50 8.93
C ASP A 231 0.94 -10.53 8.35
N SER A 232 0.15 -11.22 9.18
CA SER A 232 -0.91 -12.12 8.69
C SER A 232 -2.05 -11.40 7.94
N LYS A 233 -2.18 -10.09 8.11
CA LYS A 233 -3.14 -9.22 7.41
C LYS A 233 -2.58 -8.60 6.12
N ALA A 234 -1.29 -8.80 5.82
CA ALA A 234 -0.68 -8.29 4.59
C ALA A 234 -1.34 -8.92 3.35
N ARG A 235 -1.75 -8.08 2.39
CA ARG A 235 -2.26 -8.46 1.08
C ARG A 235 -1.62 -7.57 0.03
N VAL A 236 -1.36 -8.11 -1.15
CA VAL A 236 -0.96 -7.31 -2.31
C VAL A 236 -2.22 -7.02 -3.13
N VAL A 237 -2.48 -5.75 -3.36
CA VAL A 237 -3.53 -5.27 -4.26
C VAL A 237 -2.88 -4.95 -5.59
N GLU A 238 -3.25 -5.70 -6.62
CA GLU A 238 -2.90 -5.39 -8.01
C GLU A 238 -4.00 -4.50 -8.60
N VAL A 239 -3.61 -3.37 -9.17
CA VAL A 239 -4.55 -2.34 -9.64
C VAL A 239 -4.32 -2.10 -11.14
N PRO A 240 -5.35 -2.26 -12.01
CA PRO A 240 -5.20 -2.04 -13.45
C PRO A 240 -4.93 -0.57 -13.80
N VAL A 241 -4.38 -0.35 -15.01
CA VAL A 241 -4.22 0.99 -15.59
C VAL A 241 -5.56 1.69 -15.72
N GLY A 242 -5.62 2.98 -15.38
CA GLY A 242 -6.85 3.78 -15.38
C GLY A 242 -7.78 3.58 -14.18
N PHE A 243 -7.42 2.69 -13.25
CA PHE A 243 -8.13 2.53 -11.97
C PHE A 243 -7.40 3.33 -10.87
N CYS A 244 -8.12 3.62 -9.79
CA CYS A 244 -7.50 4.05 -8.54
C CYS A 244 -7.69 3.01 -7.43
N VAL A 245 -6.89 3.15 -6.38
CA VAL A 245 -7.14 2.54 -5.08
C VAL A 245 -7.35 3.65 -4.05
N LEU A 246 -8.53 3.66 -3.43
CA LEU A 246 -8.89 4.53 -2.32
C LEU A 246 -8.60 3.79 -1.02
N PHE A 247 -7.99 4.46 -0.05
CA PHE A 247 -7.73 3.86 1.25
C PHE A 247 -7.77 4.91 2.38
N ARG A 248 -7.96 4.45 3.61
CA ARG A 248 -7.86 5.29 4.81
C ARG A 248 -6.42 5.74 4.99
N GLY A 249 -6.21 7.01 5.34
CA GLY A 249 -4.90 7.57 5.63
C GLY A 249 -4.20 6.94 6.85
N ASP A 250 -4.97 6.31 7.75
CA ASP A 250 -4.45 5.48 8.85
C ASP A 250 -4.33 3.98 8.50
N LEU A 251 -4.57 3.55 7.25
CA LEU A 251 -4.28 2.18 6.82
C LEU A 251 -2.78 2.01 6.64
N ILE A 252 -2.23 0.99 7.30
CA ILE A 252 -0.84 0.60 7.09
C ILE A 252 -0.68 -0.02 5.72
N HIS A 253 0.25 0.53 4.94
CA HIS A 253 0.54 0.09 3.59
C HIS A 253 2.02 0.33 3.24
N ASN A 254 2.46 -0.23 2.12
CA ASN A 254 3.74 0.09 1.50
C ASN A 254 3.72 -0.22 0.00
N VAL A 255 4.53 0.53 -0.75
CA VAL A 255 4.72 0.32 -2.19
C VAL A 255 5.70 -0.83 -2.41
N MET A 256 5.34 -1.74 -3.31
CA MET A 256 6.17 -2.89 -3.69
C MET A 256 7.41 -2.45 -4.51
N PRO A 257 8.48 -3.26 -4.56
CA PRO A 257 9.64 -2.99 -5.40
C PRO A 257 9.29 -3.04 -6.90
N TYR A 258 9.99 -2.22 -7.70
CA TYR A 258 9.89 -2.21 -9.16
C TYR A 258 11.29 -2.34 -9.77
N ALA A 259 11.45 -3.26 -10.73
CA ALA A 259 12.72 -3.44 -11.44
C ALA A 259 13.01 -2.24 -12.37
N LEU A 260 11.97 -1.67 -12.97
CA LEU A 260 12.03 -0.55 -13.93
C LEU A 260 11.53 0.75 -13.30
N LYS A 261 11.80 1.87 -13.97
CA LYS A 261 11.21 3.19 -13.67
C LYS A 261 9.68 3.08 -13.75
N TYR A 262 8.98 3.66 -12.78
CA TYR A 262 7.53 3.51 -12.66
C TYR A 262 6.86 4.79 -12.14
N HIS A 263 5.72 5.18 -12.72
CA HIS A 263 4.95 6.38 -12.38
C HIS A 263 3.54 6.04 -11.89
N ARG A 264 3.11 6.78 -10.86
CA ARG A 264 1.72 6.82 -10.39
C ARG A 264 1.35 8.23 -9.99
N LEU A 265 0.05 8.52 -9.91
CA LEU A 265 -0.43 9.75 -9.30
C LEU A 265 -0.93 9.45 -7.88
N HIS A 266 -0.48 10.22 -6.90
CA HIS A 266 -0.97 10.19 -5.52
C HIS A 266 -1.83 11.43 -5.28
N CYS A 267 -3.03 11.25 -4.71
CA CYS A 267 -3.88 12.33 -4.22
C CYS A 267 -4.24 12.10 -2.76
N TYR A 268 -3.95 13.08 -1.92
CA TYR A 268 -4.37 13.08 -0.53
C TYR A 268 -5.82 13.60 -0.39
N LEU A 269 -6.63 12.90 0.40
CA LEU A 269 -8.05 13.18 0.61
C LEU A 269 -8.28 13.68 2.03
N SER A 270 -8.78 14.90 2.18
CA SER A 270 -9.03 15.50 3.50
C SER A 270 -10.44 16.07 3.61
N TYR A 271 -10.78 16.49 4.82
CA TYR A 271 -12.01 17.22 5.08
C TYR A 271 -11.83 18.71 4.72
N GLN A 272 -12.94 19.38 4.42
CA GLN A 272 -12.94 20.82 4.12
C GLN A 272 -12.37 21.63 5.29
N GLY A 273 -11.46 22.56 5.00
CA GLY A 273 -10.81 23.42 6.02
C GLY A 273 -9.59 22.78 6.71
N MET A 274 -9.34 21.48 6.52
CA MET A 274 -8.23 20.78 7.16
C MET A 274 -6.88 21.13 6.54
N SER A 275 -6.13 22.02 7.20
CA SER A 275 -4.69 22.19 6.96
C SER A 275 -3.92 21.01 7.54
N TRP A 276 -2.92 20.49 6.81
CA TRP A 276 -1.96 19.48 7.27
C TRP A 276 -0.70 19.54 6.38
N MET A 277 0.38 18.89 6.79
CA MET A 277 1.66 18.91 6.05
C MET A 277 1.82 17.62 5.25
N PRO A 278 1.82 17.66 3.90
CA PRO A 278 1.92 16.47 3.07
C PRO A 278 3.37 15.95 2.97
N ASP A 279 3.50 14.74 2.42
CA ASP A 279 4.75 13.98 2.25
C ASP A 279 5.49 13.60 3.55
N VAL A 280 4.88 13.83 4.71
CA VAL A 280 5.43 13.43 6.02
C VAL A 280 4.61 12.27 6.60
N VAL A 281 5.15 11.07 6.41
CA VAL A 281 4.48 9.82 6.80
C VAL A 281 4.63 9.50 8.29
N GLN A 282 3.90 8.50 8.74
CA GLN A 282 3.97 7.94 10.09
C GLN A 282 4.57 6.53 10.03
N ASN A 283 5.74 6.35 10.64
CA ASN A 283 6.34 5.03 10.82
C ASN A 283 5.44 4.18 11.71
N VAL A 284 5.28 2.91 11.33
CA VAL A 284 4.53 1.94 12.14
C VAL A 284 5.42 0.87 12.73
N LEU A 285 5.47 0.84 14.05
CA LEU A 285 6.03 -0.28 14.76
C LEU A 285 5.17 -1.54 14.51
N PRO A 286 5.76 -2.73 14.43
CA PRO A 286 5.02 -3.97 14.56
C PRO A 286 4.23 -3.99 15.87
N GLU A 287 3.21 -4.86 15.97
CA GLU A 287 2.48 -5.00 17.22
C GLU A 287 3.44 -5.35 18.38
N HIS A 288 3.52 -4.47 19.36
CA HIS A 288 4.26 -4.69 20.60
C HIS A 288 3.28 -5.10 21.70
N GLY A 289 3.71 -6.02 22.56
CA GLY A 289 2.99 -6.35 23.77
C GLY A 289 3.87 -6.22 25.00
N GLU A 290 3.22 -5.93 26.12
CA GLU A 290 3.88 -5.79 27.42
C GLU A 290 3.78 -7.10 28.21
N CYS A 291 4.83 -7.46 28.94
CA CYS A 291 4.77 -8.57 29.88
C CYS A 291 4.00 -8.15 31.13
N GLN A 292 2.83 -8.75 31.39
CA GLN A 292 1.96 -8.40 32.52
C GLN A 292 2.59 -8.62 33.91
N TYR A 293 3.75 -9.27 33.97
CA TYR A 293 4.48 -9.54 35.20
C TYR A 293 5.65 -8.57 35.45
N CYS A 294 6.28 -8.05 34.40
CA CYS A 294 7.51 -7.24 34.56
C CYS A 294 7.56 -5.94 33.76
N GLY A 295 6.54 -5.60 32.97
CA GLY A 295 6.48 -4.36 32.20
C GLY A 295 7.40 -4.31 30.97
N VAL A 296 8.18 -5.36 30.69
CA VAL A 296 9.03 -5.40 29.50
C VAL A 296 8.17 -5.42 28.24
N LYS A 297 8.37 -4.40 27.40
CA LYS A 297 7.74 -4.28 26.08
C LYS A 297 8.62 -4.95 25.03
N MET A 298 8.01 -5.77 24.17
CA MET A 298 8.69 -6.43 23.05
C MET A 298 7.69 -6.78 21.95
N LEU A 299 8.21 -7.14 20.77
CA LEU A 299 7.40 -7.62 19.64
C LEU A 299 6.45 -8.75 20.08
N ASN A 300 5.17 -8.61 19.71
CA ASN A 300 4.13 -9.59 20.05
C ASN A 300 4.38 -10.93 19.34
N GLY A 301 3.72 -11.99 19.80
CA GLY A 301 3.85 -13.35 19.28
C GLY A 301 4.78 -14.25 20.11
N THR A 302 5.47 -15.19 19.47
CA THR A 302 6.14 -16.31 20.14
C THR A 302 7.19 -15.87 21.16
N ARG A 303 7.98 -14.83 20.87
CA ARG A 303 8.99 -14.30 21.82
C ARG A 303 8.33 -13.76 23.09
N LEU A 304 7.30 -12.91 22.96
CA LEU A 304 6.54 -12.41 24.10
C LEU A 304 5.82 -13.52 24.88
N ARG A 305 5.24 -14.52 24.19
CA ARG A 305 4.58 -15.66 24.84
C ARG A 305 5.59 -16.49 25.67
N LEU A 306 6.76 -16.78 25.11
CA LEU A 306 7.83 -17.48 25.83
C LEU A 306 8.34 -16.63 27.00
N HIS A 307 8.57 -15.34 26.80
CA HIS A 307 9.00 -14.43 27.86
C HIS A 307 7.98 -14.40 29.01
N ARG A 308 6.69 -14.18 28.74
CA ARG A 308 5.62 -14.22 29.76
C ARG A 308 5.59 -15.56 30.52
N PHE A 309 5.83 -16.68 29.82
CA PHE A 309 5.83 -18.02 30.42
C PHE A 309 7.05 -18.29 31.33
N TYR A 310 8.23 -17.75 31.01
CA TYR A 310 9.46 -17.90 31.82
C TYR A 310 9.87 -16.65 32.62
N CYS A 311 9.03 -15.63 32.69
CA CYS A 311 9.37 -14.35 33.34
C CYS A 311 9.69 -14.55 34.84
N ASP A 312 10.75 -13.90 35.34
CA ASP A 312 11.14 -13.96 36.76
C ASP A 312 10.06 -13.45 37.71
N LYS A 313 9.27 -12.47 37.26
CA LYS A 313 8.14 -11.91 38.03
C LYS A 313 6.82 -12.67 37.80
N ASN A 314 6.79 -13.70 36.94
CA ASN A 314 5.64 -14.60 36.85
C ASN A 314 5.70 -15.58 38.03
N PRO A 315 4.67 -15.70 38.89
CA PRO A 315 4.66 -16.66 39.98
C PRO A 315 4.92 -18.12 39.54
N LYS A 316 4.55 -18.48 38.31
CA LYS A 316 4.83 -19.81 37.71
C LYS A 316 6.12 -19.86 36.88
N GLY A 317 6.81 -18.73 36.69
CA GLY A 317 8.02 -18.63 35.88
C GLY A 317 9.19 -19.50 36.36
N PRO A 318 9.47 -19.62 37.67
CA PRO A 318 10.46 -20.56 38.20
C PRO A 318 10.09 -22.02 37.94
N GLU A 319 8.85 -22.42 38.25
CA GLU A 319 8.33 -23.77 38.02
C GLU A 319 8.39 -24.15 36.52
N ASN A 320 7.93 -23.25 35.65
CA ASN A 320 7.97 -23.42 34.20
C ASN A 320 9.40 -23.63 33.66
N ARG A 321 10.40 -22.95 34.23
CA ARG A 321 11.81 -23.17 33.88
C ARG A 321 12.31 -24.53 34.35
N LEU A 322 12.10 -24.88 35.62
CA LEU A 322 12.49 -26.19 36.17
C LEU A 322 11.86 -27.34 35.38
N LYS A 323 10.57 -27.23 35.08
CA LYS A 323 9.82 -28.16 34.24
C LYS A 323 10.46 -28.31 32.86
N ARG A 324 10.75 -27.20 32.15
CA ARG A 324 11.39 -27.27 30.84
C ARG A 324 12.79 -27.86 30.89
N THR A 325 13.63 -27.45 31.85
CA THR A 325 14.97 -28.03 32.07
C THR A 325 14.90 -29.55 32.28
N SER A 326 13.88 -30.03 33.02
CA SER A 326 13.64 -31.47 33.18
C SER A 326 13.20 -32.16 31.89
N GLU A 327 12.40 -31.50 31.04
CA GLU A 327 11.89 -32.06 29.78
C GLU A 327 12.96 -32.07 28.67
N THR A 328 13.84 -31.09 28.64
CA THR A 328 14.97 -30.99 27.69
C THR A 328 16.22 -31.73 28.15
N LYS A 329 16.17 -32.45 29.28
CA LYS A 329 17.29 -33.27 29.74
C LYS A 329 17.57 -34.37 28.71
N ILE A 330 18.82 -34.41 28.23
CA ILE A 330 19.32 -35.44 27.31
C ILE A 330 19.84 -36.64 28.12
N GLY A 331 19.58 -37.86 27.65
CA GLY A 331 19.98 -39.10 28.32
C GLY A 331 19.23 -40.32 27.78
N LYS A 332 19.54 -41.52 28.28
CA LYS A 332 18.87 -42.77 27.85
C LYS A 332 17.65 -43.06 28.74
N PHE A 333 16.50 -42.51 28.40
CA PHE A 333 15.26 -42.65 29.18
C PHE A 333 14.42 -43.84 28.70
N LYS A 334 14.33 -44.90 29.50
CA LYS A 334 13.60 -46.13 29.15
C LYS A 334 12.15 -46.10 29.67
N CYS A 335 11.20 -46.48 28.83
CA CYS A 335 9.82 -46.72 29.26
C CYS A 335 9.75 -47.99 30.14
N ASN A 336 9.10 -47.91 31.30
CA ASN A 336 8.94 -49.05 32.20
C ASN A 336 7.97 -50.12 31.64
N VAL A 337 7.01 -49.73 30.80
CA VAL A 337 6.03 -50.63 30.16
C VAL A 337 6.62 -51.23 28.87
N CYS A 338 6.55 -50.51 27.75
CA CYS A 338 6.97 -51.01 26.42
C CYS A 338 8.50 -51.10 26.18
N LYS A 339 9.33 -50.79 27.18
CA LYS A 339 10.81 -50.85 27.14
C LYS A 339 11.52 -50.00 26.07
N LYS A 340 10.81 -49.25 25.22
CA LYS A 340 11.37 -48.25 24.28
C LYS A 340 12.25 -47.23 25.01
N VAL A 341 13.33 -46.79 24.35
CA VAL A 341 14.28 -45.80 24.87
C VAL A 341 14.11 -44.48 24.11
N PHE A 342 14.19 -43.37 24.83
CA PHE A 342 14.07 -42.00 24.32
C PHE A 342 15.28 -41.19 24.75
N GLU A 343 15.75 -40.30 23.88
CA GLU A 343 16.91 -39.43 24.16
C GLU A 343 16.57 -38.21 25.02
N LEU A 344 15.29 -37.83 25.05
CA LEU A 344 14.76 -36.70 25.81
C LEU A 344 13.71 -37.16 26.81
N GLN A 345 13.82 -36.68 28.05
CA GLN A 345 12.89 -36.98 29.13
C GLN A 345 11.46 -36.50 28.80
N GLY A 346 11.31 -35.37 28.12
CA GLY A 346 10.02 -34.86 27.64
C GLY A 346 9.33 -35.81 26.66
N THR A 347 10.08 -36.45 25.75
CA THR A 347 9.54 -37.41 24.78
C THR A 347 9.05 -38.67 25.47
N LEU A 348 9.78 -39.19 26.48
CA LEU A 348 9.30 -40.31 27.30
C LEU A 348 8.00 -39.94 28.04
N ARG A 349 7.84 -38.69 28.53
CA ARG A 349 6.59 -38.26 29.16
C ARG A 349 5.44 -38.23 28.16
N VAL A 350 5.64 -37.68 26.96
CA VAL A 350 4.60 -37.63 25.92
C VAL A 350 4.22 -39.05 25.46
N HIS A 351 5.19 -39.95 25.31
CA HIS A 351 4.93 -41.39 25.10
C HIS A 351 4.04 -41.95 26.21
N LYS A 352 4.41 -41.75 27.48
CA LYS A 352 3.61 -42.28 28.60
C LYS A 352 2.18 -41.75 28.64
N LEU A 353 1.98 -40.47 28.31
CA LEU A 353 0.65 -39.86 28.23
C LEU A 353 -0.16 -40.44 27.08
N ARG A 354 0.39 -40.52 25.86
CA ARG A 354 -0.36 -40.99 24.69
C ARG A 354 -0.74 -42.47 24.78
N GLU A 355 0.17 -43.31 25.23
CA GLU A 355 -0.03 -44.77 25.21
C GLU A 355 -0.72 -45.31 26.47
N TYR A 356 -0.68 -44.57 27.60
CA TYR A 356 -1.15 -45.08 28.90
C TYR A 356 -2.07 -44.15 29.68
N SER A 357 -2.50 -42.98 29.15
CA SER A 357 -3.54 -42.15 29.81
C SER A 357 -4.97 -42.70 29.67
N THR A 358 -5.13 -43.89 29.09
CA THR A 358 -6.43 -44.58 28.89
C THR A 358 -6.46 -45.97 29.54
N GLN A 359 -5.49 -46.31 30.38
CA GLN A 359 -5.59 -47.50 31.25
C GLN A 359 -6.28 -47.09 32.57
N PRO A 360 -7.30 -47.84 33.02
CA PRO A 360 -8.13 -47.49 34.19
C PRO A 360 -7.38 -47.57 35.52
#